data_AF-A0A2V1CL61-F1
#
_entry.id   AF-A0A2V1CL61-F1
#
_cell.length_a   1.000
_cell.length_b   1.000
_cell.length_c   1.000
_cell.angle_alpha   90.00
_cell.angle_beta   90.00
_cell.angle_gamma   90.00
#
_symmetry.space_group_name_H-M   'P 1'
#
loop_
_entity.id
_entity.type
_entity.pdbx_description
1 polymer ?
#
loop_
_entity_poly.entity_id
_entity_poly.type
_entity_poly.pdbx_seq_one_letter_code
_entity_poly.pdbx_strand_id
1 'polypeptide(L)'
;MPEGVNQVLVKEMTGLIGISKKYGYDSTIHYHRKGIVVLPEYQRKGIASKLSQRLNEIVDGEGGTTYVVTVPASMMLFKTQDFEIIGTESMDMTAFGGAPEQGKNYVMLRKPQGRIAASS
;
A
#
# COMPACT_ATOMS: atom_id res chain seq x y z
N MET A 1 -22.90 9.30 0.41
CA MET A 1 -22.45 7.94 0.83
C MET A 1 -23.66 7.02 0.78
N PRO A 2 -23.53 5.76 0.33
CA PRO A 2 -24.63 4.79 0.33
C PRO A 2 -25.15 4.50 1.74
N GLU A 3 -26.42 4.09 1.84
CA GLU A 3 -27.02 3.59 3.08
C GLU A 3 -26.29 2.34 3.61
N GLY A 4 -26.14 2.24 4.93
CA GLY A 4 -25.42 1.13 5.59
C GLY A 4 -23.91 1.31 5.76
N VAL A 5 -23.33 2.41 5.24
CA VAL A 5 -21.91 2.71 5.42
C VAL A 5 -21.65 3.32 6.80
N ASN A 6 -20.80 2.68 7.61
CA ASN A 6 -20.34 3.24 8.86
C ASN A 6 -19.39 4.43 8.59
N GLN A 7 -19.89 5.65 8.77
CA GLN A 7 -19.14 6.88 8.45
C GLN A 7 -17.91 7.08 9.33
N VAL A 8 -17.92 6.58 10.56
CA VAL A 8 -16.76 6.64 11.46
C VAL A 8 -15.66 5.75 10.91
N LEU A 9 -15.99 4.51 10.51
CA LEU A 9 -15.03 3.60 9.90
C LEU A 9 -14.46 4.15 8.59
N VAL A 10 -15.29 4.80 7.75
CA VAL A 10 -14.79 5.47 6.53
C VAL A 10 -13.82 6.59 6.88
N LYS A 11 -14.13 7.43 7.86
CA LYS A 11 -13.24 8.51 8.30
C LYS A 11 -11.91 7.95 8.78
N GLU A 12 -11.93 6.92 9.62
CA GLU A 12 -10.74 6.25 10.13
C GLU A 12 -9.92 5.62 8.99
N MET A 13 -10.56 4.93 8.03
CA MET A 13 -9.89 4.40 6.83
C MET A 13 -9.29 5.50 5.96
N THR A 14 -9.97 6.63 5.78
CA THR A 14 -9.41 7.77 5.04
C THR A 14 -8.25 8.44 5.79
N GLY A 15 -8.26 8.40 7.12
CA GLY A 15 -7.13 8.84 7.95
C GLY A 15 -5.87 8.00 7.67
N LEU A 16 -6.03 6.68 7.51
CA LEU A 16 -4.93 5.79 7.14
C LEU A 16 -4.30 6.13 5.77
N ILE A 17 -5.05 6.72 4.84
CA ILE A 17 -4.53 7.14 3.53
C ILE A 17 -3.51 8.29 3.66
N GLY A 18 -3.62 9.11 4.72
CA GLY A 18 -2.72 10.21 5.03
C GLY A 18 -1.58 9.85 5.98
N ILE A 19 -1.57 8.65 6.54
CA ILE A 19 -0.64 8.24 7.60
C ILE A 19 0.83 8.28 7.17
N SER A 20 1.09 8.03 5.88
CA SER A 20 2.42 8.06 5.29
C SER A 20 3.10 9.43 5.42
N LYS A 21 2.34 10.53 5.58
CA LYS A 21 2.89 11.87 5.84
C LYS A 21 3.71 11.92 7.14
N LYS A 22 3.29 11.19 8.18
CA LYS A 22 4.05 11.06 9.43
C LYS A 22 5.44 10.43 9.22
N TYR A 23 5.60 9.68 8.13
CA TYR A 23 6.79 8.94 7.77
C TYR A 23 7.57 9.60 6.61
N GLY A 24 7.36 10.89 6.37
CA GLY A 24 8.11 11.66 5.37
C GLY A 24 7.54 11.60 3.95
N TYR A 25 6.32 11.07 3.76
CA TYR A 25 5.66 11.19 2.46
C TYR A 25 5.35 12.67 2.13
N ASP A 26 5.81 13.10 0.95
CA ASP A 26 5.52 14.39 0.36
C ASP A 26 4.91 14.17 -1.02
N SER A 27 3.68 14.64 -1.22
CA SER A 27 2.94 14.46 -2.47
C SER A 27 3.52 15.21 -3.66
N THR A 28 4.44 16.16 -3.47
CA THR A 28 5.05 16.89 -4.60
C THR A 28 6.24 16.17 -5.21
N ILE A 29 6.82 15.20 -4.50
CA ILE A 29 8.05 14.49 -4.93
C ILE A 29 7.96 12.97 -4.79
N HIS A 30 6.97 12.44 -4.07
CA HIS A 30 6.81 11.00 -3.85
C HIS A 30 5.51 10.47 -4.47
N TYR A 31 5.56 9.21 -4.89
CA TYR A 31 4.40 8.46 -5.36
C TYR A 31 3.74 7.75 -4.19
N HIS A 32 2.43 7.53 -4.29
CA HIS A 32 1.70 6.76 -3.30
C HIS A 32 0.83 5.70 -3.97
N ARG A 33 1.08 4.43 -3.66
CA ARG A 33 0.19 3.33 -4.04
C ARG A 33 -1.07 3.40 -3.18
N LYS A 34 -2.23 3.61 -3.81
CA LYS A 34 -3.54 3.67 -3.11
C LYS A 34 -4.34 2.37 -3.15
N GLY A 35 -3.70 1.29 -3.63
CA GLY A 35 -4.26 -0.05 -3.62
C GLY A 35 -4.02 -0.78 -4.94
N ILE A 36 -4.15 -2.11 -4.88
CA ILE A 36 -4.29 -3.01 -6.02
C ILE A 36 -5.42 -3.96 -5.65
N VAL A 37 -6.47 -3.99 -6.45
CA VAL A 37 -7.63 -4.87 -6.22
C VAL A 37 -7.74 -5.83 -7.40
N VAL A 38 -7.82 -7.12 -7.09
CA VAL A 38 -8.04 -8.19 -8.06
C VAL A 38 -9.33 -8.88 -7.67
N LEU A 39 -10.25 -9.03 -8.62
CA LEU A 39 -11.52 -9.72 -8.36
C LEU A 39 -11.25 -11.15 -7.86
N PRO A 40 -12.04 -11.67 -6.92
CA PRO A 40 -11.79 -12.95 -6.24
C PRO A 40 -11.45 -14.11 -7.19
N GLU A 41 -12.18 -14.26 -8.29
CA GLU A 41 -12.01 -15.32 -9.30
C GLU A 41 -10.67 -15.26 -10.06
N TYR A 42 -9.99 -14.10 -10.00
CA TYR A 42 -8.66 -13.88 -10.60
C TYR A 42 -7.54 -13.83 -9.56
N GLN A 43 -7.84 -13.98 -8.26
CA GLN A 43 -6.81 -13.98 -7.23
C GLN A 43 -5.91 -15.23 -7.30
N ARG A 44 -4.77 -15.18 -6.62
CA ARG A 44 -3.75 -16.26 -6.55
C ARG A 44 -3.13 -16.66 -7.89
N LYS A 45 -3.36 -15.90 -8.97
CA LYS A 45 -2.76 -16.08 -10.30
C LYS A 45 -1.57 -15.14 -10.58
N GLY A 46 -1.03 -14.49 -9.55
CA GLY A 46 0.09 -13.54 -9.68
C GLY A 46 -0.25 -12.19 -10.33
N ILE A 47 -1.53 -11.91 -10.60
CA ILE A 47 -1.96 -10.68 -11.27
C ILE A 47 -1.58 -9.42 -10.47
N ALA A 48 -1.82 -9.42 -9.15
CA ALA A 48 -1.46 -8.29 -8.30
C ALA A 48 0.06 -8.03 -8.31
N SER A 49 0.87 -9.09 -8.33
CA SER A 49 2.34 -9.00 -8.42
C SER A 49 2.78 -8.38 -9.74
N LYS A 50 2.23 -8.83 -10.87
CA LYS A 50 2.56 -8.27 -12.20
C LYS A 50 2.15 -6.80 -12.33
N LEU A 51 0.95 -6.45 -11.83
CA LEU A 51 0.50 -5.06 -11.80
C LEU A 51 1.41 -4.21 -10.94
N SER A 52 1.74 -4.67 -9.73
CA SER A 52 2.64 -3.95 -8.83
C SER A 52 4.02 -3.74 -9.45
N GLN A 53 4.59 -4.77 -10.08
CA GLN A 53 5.88 -4.69 -10.79
C GLN A 53 5.83 -3.64 -11.89
N ARG A 54 4.80 -3.69 -12.76
CA ARG A 54 4.66 -2.74 -13.86
C ARG A 54 4.57 -1.30 -13.37
N LEU A 55 3.86 -1.08 -12.28
CA LEU A 55 3.72 0.26 -11.70
C LEU A 55 5.01 0.73 -11.02
N ASN A 56 5.81 -0.18 -10.47
CA ASN A 56 7.13 0.16 -9.94
C ASN A 56 8.09 0.55 -11.08
N GLU A 57 8.08 -0.17 -12.20
CA GLU A 57 8.90 0.19 -13.38
C GLU A 57 8.62 1.61 -13.91
N ILE A 58 7.35 2.02 -13.89
CA ILE A 58 6.95 3.37 -14.28
C ILE A 58 7.60 4.41 -13.36
N VAL A 59 7.48 4.20 -12.03
CA VAL A 59 8.04 5.12 -11.04
C VAL A 59 9.58 5.09 -11.04
N ASP A 60 10.19 3.93 -11.25
CA ASP A 60 11.64 3.76 -11.38
C ASP A 60 12.19 4.53 -12.59
N GLY A 61 11.45 4.53 -13.71
CA GLY A 61 11.79 5.32 -14.90
C GLY A 61 11.85 6.83 -14.66
N GLU A 62 11.18 7.31 -13.61
CA GLU A 62 11.15 8.71 -13.18
C GLU A 62 12.07 8.98 -11.96
N GLY A 63 12.78 7.95 -11.47
CA GLY A 63 13.63 8.06 -10.28
C GLY A 63 12.83 8.31 -8.98
N GLY A 64 11.55 7.91 -8.95
CA GLY A 64 10.63 8.22 -7.86
C GLY A 64 10.71 7.28 -6.65
N THR A 65 10.42 7.81 -5.47
CA THR A 65 10.18 7.00 -4.26
C THR A 65 8.68 6.72 -4.12
N THR A 66 8.32 5.47 -3.81
CA THR A 66 6.92 5.06 -3.64
C THR A 66 6.61 4.70 -2.20
N TYR A 67 5.51 5.24 -1.67
CA TYR A 67 4.92 4.88 -0.38
C TYR A 67 3.68 4.01 -0.57
N VAL A 68 3.44 3.11 0.37
CA VAL A 68 2.20 2.33 0.46
C VAL A 68 1.79 2.13 1.92
N VAL A 69 0.48 2.09 2.15
CA VAL A 69 -0.12 1.66 3.42
C VAL A 69 -0.87 0.38 3.12
N THR A 70 -0.55 -0.70 3.83
CA THR A 70 -1.07 -2.03 3.51
C THR A 70 -1.45 -2.82 4.75
N VAL A 71 -2.49 -3.62 4.63
CA VAL A 71 -2.89 -4.62 5.63
C VAL A 71 -1.96 -5.86 5.59
N PRO A 72 -1.93 -6.70 6.64
CA PRO A 72 -1.09 -7.90 6.72
C PRO A 72 -1.23 -8.84 5.52
N ALA A 73 -2.46 -9.05 5.04
CA ALA A 73 -2.74 -9.95 3.91
C ALA A 73 -2.02 -9.55 2.61
N SER A 74 -1.74 -8.25 2.43
CA SER A 74 -1.08 -7.71 1.23
C SER A 74 0.37 -7.31 1.48
N MET A 75 0.87 -7.36 2.71
CA MET A 75 2.23 -6.92 3.04
C MET A 75 3.30 -7.68 2.25
N MET A 76 3.11 -9.00 2.06
CA MET A 76 4.10 -9.82 1.37
C MET A 76 4.19 -9.55 -0.14
N LEU A 77 3.11 -9.07 -0.75
CA LEU A 77 3.12 -8.60 -2.14
C LEU A 77 4.14 -7.46 -2.31
N PHE A 78 4.16 -6.51 -1.39
CA PHE A 78 5.07 -5.37 -1.46
C PHE A 78 6.48 -5.73 -1.01
N LYS A 79 6.62 -6.53 0.05
CA LYS A 79 7.93 -6.94 0.57
C LYS A 79 8.76 -7.70 -0.46
N THR A 80 8.13 -8.54 -1.28
CA THR A 80 8.81 -9.27 -2.38
C THR A 80 9.23 -8.39 -3.55
N GLN A 81 8.90 -7.10 -3.52
CA GLN A 81 9.25 -6.11 -4.55
C GLN A 81 10.04 -4.94 -3.95
N ASP A 82 10.86 -5.22 -2.94
CA ASP A 82 11.81 -4.27 -2.33
C ASP A 82 11.16 -3.08 -1.60
N PHE A 83 9.89 -3.22 -1.18
CA PHE A 83 9.32 -2.31 -0.20
C PHE A 83 9.80 -2.69 1.20
N GLU A 84 10.36 -1.71 1.90
CA GLU A 84 10.78 -1.80 3.29
C GLU A 84 9.66 -1.30 4.22
N ILE A 85 9.49 -1.94 5.37
CA ILE A 85 8.57 -1.46 6.41
C ILE A 85 9.24 -0.29 7.13
N ILE A 86 8.61 0.89 7.08
CA ILE A 86 9.08 2.11 7.77
C ILE A 86 8.19 2.49 8.95
N GLY A 87 7.03 1.84 9.09
CA GLY A 87 6.08 2.10 10.15
C GLY A 87 5.03 1.00 10.31
N THR A 88 4.42 0.95 11.48
CA THR A 88 3.24 0.12 11.76
C THR A 88 2.24 0.97 12.53
N GLU A 89 0.99 0.90 12.11
CA GLU A 89 -0.12 1.66 12.66
C GLU A 89 -1.27 0.68 12.92
N SER A 90 -2.05 0.90 13.97
CA SER A 90 -3.17 0.02 14.32
C SER A 90 -4.40 0.86 14.60
N MET A 91 -5.53 0.41 14.06
CA MET A 91 -6.85 0.88 14.43
C MET A 91 -7.48 -0.11 15.41
N ASP A 92 -8.21 0.39 16.41
CA ASP A 92 -9.05 -0.47 17.22
C ASP A 92 -10.30 -0.85 16.42
N MET A 93 -10.36 -2.09 15.96
CA MET A 93 -11.50 -2.62 15.21
C MET A 93 -12.61 -3.17 16.10
N THR A 94 -12.38 -3.30 17.41
CA THR A 94 -13.37 -3.90 18.33
C THR A 94 -14.64 -3.06 18.41
N ALA A 95 -14.50 -1.73 18.32
CA ALA A 95 -15.61 -0.78 18.23
C ALA A 95 -16.51 -0.99 16.98
N PHE A 96 -16.02 -1.74 15.98
CA PHE A 96 -16.73 -2.05 14.73
C PHE A 96 -17.07 -3.54 14.59
N GLY A 97 -16.94 -4.32 15.66
CA GLY A 97 -17.17 -5.77 15.64
C GLY A 97 -16.06 -6.59 14.97
N GLY A 98 -14.91 -5.97 14.72
CA GLY A 98 -13.72 -6.63 14.18
C GLY A 98 -12.73 -7.07 15.25
N ALA A 99 -11.78 -7.92 14.87
CA ALA A 99 -10.70 -8.35 15.74
C ALA A 99 -9.50 -7.39 15.67
N PRO A 100 -8.71 -7.21 16.76
CA PRO A 100 -7.60 -6.24 16.79
C PRO A 100 -6.60 -6.38 15.64
N GLU A 101 -6.30 -7.60 15.21
CA GLU A 101 -5.40 -7.90 14.10
C GLU A 101 -5.89 -7.36 12.74
N GLN A 102 -7.20 -7.13 12.59
CA GLN A 102 -7.80 -6.57 11.38
C GLN A 102 -7.53 -5.06 11.25
N GLY A 103 -7.15 -4.40 12.35
CA GLY A 103 -6.81 -2.97 12.36
C GLY A 103 -5.35 -2.67 12.06
N LYS A 104 -4.50 -3.70 11.96
CA LYS A 104 -3.06 -3.53 11.74
C LYS A 104 -2.77 -3.09 10.31
N ASN A 105 -1.90 -2.10 10.16
CA ASN A 105 -1.43 -1.57 8.90
C ASN A 105 0.09 -1.38 8.92
N TYR A 106 0.73 -1.61 7.79
CA TYR A 106 2.14 -1.37 7.56
C TYR A 106 2.30 -0.18 6.64
N VAL A 107 3.13 0.77 7.04
CA VAL A 107 3.60 1.84 6.17
C VAL A 107 4.92 1.35 5.56
N MET A 108 4.97 1.26 4.24
CA MET A 108 6.12 0.75 3.53
C MET A 108 6.59 1.74 2.46
N LEU A 109 7.89 1.72 2.18
CA LEU A 109 8.56 2.58 1.21
C LEU A 109 9.43 1.75 0.28
N ARG A 110 9.46 2.13 -0.99
CA ARG A 110 10.41 1.63 -1.98
C ARG A 110 11.12 2.79 -2.64
N LYS A 111 12.46 2.78 -2.57
CA LYS A 111 13.32 3.70 -3.31
C LYS A 111 13.37 3.30 -4.79
N PRO A 112 13.64 4.25 -5.71
CA PRO A 112 13.78 3.92 -7.12
C PRO A 112 14.89 2.89 -7.30
N GLN A 113 14.59 1.84 -8.05
CA GLN A 113 15.61 0.88 -8.48
C GLN A 113 16.16 1.40 -9.80
N GLY A 114 17.47 1.65 -9.85
CA GLY A 114 18.12 2.04 -11.09
C GLY A 114 17.78 1.04 -12.18
N ARG A 115 17.50 1.53 -13.39
CA ARG A 115 17.36 0.67 -14.55
C ARG A 115 18.67 -0.12 -14.65
N ILE A 116 18.66 -1.42 -14.33
CA ILE A 116 19.73 -2.29 -14.80
C ILE A 116 19.60 -2.20 -16.31
N ALA A 117 20.46 -1.40 -16.93
CA ALA A 117 20.65 -1.45 -18.36
C ALA A 117 20.90 -2.93 -18.65
N ALA A 118 20.03 -3.55 -19.45
CA ALA A 118 20.23 -4.92 -19.90
C ALA A 118 21.65 -4.98 -20.46
N SER A 119 22.54 -5.69 -19.76
CA SER A 119 23.88 -5.95 -20.23
C SER A 119 23.76 -7.02 -21.30
N SER A 120 24.08 -6.60 -22.54
CA SER A 120 24.34 -7.41 -23.75
C SER A 120 23.11 -7.91 -24.51
#